data_AF-A0A3D9H8A3-F1
#
_entry.id   AF-A0A3D9H8A3-F1
#
_cell.length_a   1.000
_cell.length_b   1.000
_cell.length_c   1.000
_cell.angle_alpha   90.00
_cell.angle_beta   90.00
_cell.angle_gamma   90.00
#
_symmetry.space_group_name_H-M   'P 1'
#
loop_
_entity.id
_entity.type
_entity.pdbx_description
1 polymer ?
#
loop_
_entity_poly.entity_id
_entity_poly.type
_entity_poly.pdbx_seq_one_letter_code
_entity_poly.pdbx_strand_id
1 'polypeptide(L)'
;MKQKIKHNKFSFYEKQRLTEEKLEFDFESVHCEDIGLYIIGKYPRLQFGNFNFSEGLDWRNNAEATIRLTILNLINNGVIEVVKVLDSKTYFFKLFKSYHPNYYFKIIDLQVDKDWFSVMVYKTINEVNRTDYPDLYDYIDKIIGKIINNQANYNNPSKAFLIQILRIYTKKFKWIELIKTKKLLGLIDDFNLKVEDIYIPRISMQHKSLTDIENNLLRQNKDYKVFYKALNTKISYCFSKRNNDN
;
A
#
# COMPACT_ATOMS: atom_id res chain seq x y z
N MET A 1 14.67 12.08 -31.49
CA MET A 1 15.86 11.61 -32.23
C MET A 1 16.78 10.89 -31.24
N LYS A 2 16.78 9.55 -31.16
CA LYS A 2 17.60 8.78 -30.20
C LYS A 2 18.79 8.16 -30.93
N GLN A 3 20.00 8.59 -30.59
CA GLN A 3 21.25 7.95 -31.05
C GLN A 3 21.30 6.52 -30.51
N LYS A 4 21.31 5.54 -31.42
CA LYS A 4 21.56 4.13 -31.11
C LYS A 4 23.06 3.87 -31.18
N ILE A 5 23.73 3.93 -30.04
CA ILE A 5 25.04 3.29 -29.88
C ILE A 5 24.78 1.77 -29.87
N LYS A 6 25.00 1.11 -31.01
CA LYS A 6 24.94 -0.36 -31.13
C LYS A 6 26.21 -0.97 -30.55
N HIS A 7 26.18 -1.34 -29.28
CA HIS A 7 27.02 -2.43 -28.80
C HIS A 7 26.23 -3.73 -28.94
N ASN A 8 26.78 -4.68 -29.72
CA ASN A 8 26.31 -6.08 -29.77
C ASN A 8 26.56 -6.74 -28.40
N LYS A 9 25.78 -6.37 -27.39
CA LYS A 9 25.78 -7.05 -26.11
C LYS A 9 24.76 -8.19 -26.23
N PHE A 10 25.26 -9.41 -26.39
CA PHE A 10 24.45 -10.60 -26.23
C PHE A 10 23.85 -10.59 -24.82
N SER A 11 22.56 -10.28 -24.71
CA SER A 11 21.88 -10.25 -23.41
C SER A 11 21.10 -11.55 -23.20
N PHE A 12 21.37 -12.24 -22.09
CA PHE A 12 20.61 -13.41 -21.67
C PHE A 12 19.17 -13.06 -21.26
N TYR A 13 18.94 -11.81 -20.86
CA TYR A 13 17.64 -11.27 -20.47
C TYR A 13 17.49 -9.84 -20.99
N GLU A 14 16.37 -9.54 -21.62
CA GLU A 14 16.01 -8.18 -22.02
C GLU A 14 14.54 -7.94 -21.65
N LYS A 15 14.29 -6.84 -20.93
CA LYS A 15 12.95 -6.33 -20.63
C LYS A 15 12.75 -5.06 -21.44
N GLN A 16 11.66 -4.99 -22.19
CA GLN A 16 11.30 -3.83 -22.99
C GLN A 16 9.84 -3.50 -22.77
N ARG A 17 9.54 -2.22 -22.55
CA ARG A 17 8.17 -1.72 -22.52
C ARG A 17 7.66 -1.43 -23.93
N LEU A 18 6.53 -2.01 -24.29
CA LEU A 18 5.96 -1.94 -25.63
C LEU A 18 4.88 -0.86 -25.72
N THR A 19 4.00 -0.80 -24.72
CA THR A 19 2.91 0.17 -24.66
C THR A 19 2.77 0.74 -23.25
N GLU A 20 2.28 1.98 -23.20
CA GLU A 20 1.85 2.66 -21.98
C GLU A 20 0.46 3.25 -22.24
N GLU A 21 -0.46 3.02 -21.30
CA GLU A 21 -1.84 3.48 -21.35
C GLU A 21 -2.17 4.07 -19.97
N LYS A 22 -2.41 5.38 -19.90
CA LYS A 22 -2.92 6.00 -18.68
C LYS A 22 -4.33 5.48 -18.43
N LEU A 23 -4.60 4.99 -17.22
CA LEU A 23 -5.95 4.66 -16.80
C LEU A 23 -6.65 5.92 -16.29
N GLU A 24 -7.87 6.14 -16.78
CA GLU A 24 -8.74 7.21 -16.31
C GLU A 24 -9.82 6.59 -15.41
N PHE A 25 -10.00 7.18 -14.24
CA PHE A 25 -11.03 6.79 -13.30
C PHE A 25 -11.87 8.02 -13.00
N ASP A 26 -13.17 7.94 -13.27
CA ASP A 26 -14.11 8.96 -12.88
C ASP A 26 -14.50 8.73 -11.42
N PHE A 27 -14.10 9.64 -10.53
CA PHE A 27 -14.44 9.59 -9.12
C PHE A 27 -14.94 10.96 -8.63
N GLU A 28 -15.88 10.92 -7.68
CA GLU A 28 -16.20 12.08 -6.87
C GLU A 28 -14.98 12.47 -6.03
N SER A 29 -14.71 13.76 -5.88
CA SER A 29 -13.63 14.22 -5.01
C SER A 29 -13.99 13.93 -3.54
N VAL A 30 -13.12 13.21 -2.84
CA VAL A 30 -13.26 12.93 -1.41
C VAL A 30 -11.98 13.33 -0.69
N HIS A 31 -12.16 14.09 0.37
CA HIS A 31 -11.06 14.54 1.20
C HIS A 31 -10.85 13.60 2.38
N CYS A 32 -9.77 12.82 2.36
CA CYS A 32 -9.32 12.00 3.50
C CYS A 32 -7.93 12.45 3.94
N GLU A 33 -7.85 13.10 5.11
CA GLU A 33 -6.62 13.73 5.64
C GLU A 33 -5.81 12.79 6.54
N ASP A 34 -6.41 11.69 6.97
CA ASP A 34 -5.87 10.80 7.99
C ASP A 34 -5.88 9.34 7.51
N ILE A 35 -5.52 9.10 6.25
CA ILE A 35 -5.72 7.77 5.62
C ILE A 35 -4.97 6.63 6.34
N GLY A 36 -3.79 6.92 6.92
CA GLY A 36 -3.05 5.96 7.74
C GLY A 36 -3.76 5.54 9.03
N LEU A 37 -4.83 6.22 9.44
CA LEU A 37 -5.66 5.88 10.60
C LEU A 37 -6.87 5.00 10.27
N TYR A 38 -6.89 4.35 9.11
CA TYR A 38 -7.99 3.47 8.70
C TYR A 38 -8.45 2.48 9.78
N ILE A 39 -7.51 1.84 10.48
CA ILE A 39 -7.84 0.90 11.56
C ILE A 39 -8.54 1.57 12.75
N ILE A 40 -8.24 2.85 13.04
CA ILE A 40 -8.91 3.62 14.08
C ILE A 40 -10.34 3.96 13.68
N GLY A 41 -10.56 4.37 12.43
CA GLY A 41 -11.90 4.69 11.93
C GLY A 41 -12.86 3.50 11.97
N LYS A 42 -12.33 2.28 11.85
CA LYS A 42 -13.10 1.03 11.90
C LYS A 42 -13.16 0.41 13.30
N TYR A 43 -12.10 0.52 14.09
CA TYR A 43 -11.97 -0.07 15.42
C TYR A 43 -11.35 0.94 16.41
N PRO A 44 -12.08 1.99 16.83
CA PRO A 44 -11.52 3.06 17.65
C PRO A 44 -11.14 2.64 19.07
N ARG A 45 -11.65 1.50 19.55
CA ARG A 45 -11.40 0.93 20.88
C ARG A 45 -10.65 -0.40 20.79
N LEU A 46 -9.73 -0.50 19.83
CA LEU A 46 -9.05 -1.74 19.52
C LEU A 46 -8.16 -2.22 20.68
N GLN A 47 -8.36 -3.47 21.09
CA GLN A 47 -7.51 -4.18 22.05
C GLN A 47 -6.84 -5.37 21.37
N PHE A 48 -5.53 -5.54 21.55
CA PHE A 48 -4.77 -6.62 20.91
C PHE A 48 -3.55 -7.05 21.72
N GLY A 49 -3.23 -8.34 21.71
CA GLY A 49 -2.15 -8.94 22.51
C GLY A 49 -1.64 -10.25 21.94
N ASN A 50 -0.83 -10.99 22.69
CA ASN A 50 -0.42 -12.36 22.29
C ASN A 50 -1.50 -13.41 22.59
N PHE A 51 -2.34 -13.18 23.61
CA PHE A 51 -3.35 -14.15 24.08
C PHE A 51 -4.78 -13.63 24.04
N ASN A 52 -4.97 -12.31 23.88
CA ASN A 52 -6.29 -11.77 23.64
C ASN A 52 -6.67 -12.09 22.19
N PHE A 53 -7.67 -12.97 22.05
CA PHE A 53 -8.44 -13.10 20.83
C PHE A 53 -9.00 -11.73 20.44
N SER A 54 -8.34 -11.06 19.50
CA SER A 54 -9.04 -10.15 18.59
C SER A 54 -9.90 -11.03 17.67
N GLU A 55 -10.86 -11.78 18.23
CA GLU A 55 -11.51 -12.95 17.63
C GLU A 55 -12.26 -12.66 16.32
N GLY A 56 -12.36 -11.38 15.93
CA GLY A 56 -12.88 -10.95 14.63
C GLY A 56 -12.02 -9.92 13.88
N LEU A 57 -10.82 -9.56 14.36
CA LEU A 57 -9.98 -8.61 13.63
C LEU A 57 -9.12 -9.33 12.60
N ASP A 58 -9.49 -9.17 11.33
CA ASP A 58 -8.68 -9.60 10.21
C ASP A 58 -7.55 -8.58 9.94
N TRP A 59 -6.41 -8.78 10.59
CA TRP A 59 -5.22 -7.93 10.44
C TRP A 59 -4.77 -7.81 8.98
N ARG A 60 -4.89 -8.89 8.21
CA ARG A 60 -4.47 -8.93 6.82
C ARG A 60 -5.36 -8.02 5.98
N ASN A 61 -6.67 -8.20 6.06
CA ASN A 61 -7.62 -7.38 5.31
C ASN A 61 -7.52 -5.90 5.68
N ASN A 62 -7.30 -5.56 6.95
CA ASN A 62 -7.14 -4.16 7.34
C ASN A 62 -5.81 -3.55 6.86
N ALA A 63 -4.71 -4.31 6.86
CA ALA A 63 -3.44 -3.83 6.31
C ALA A 63 -3.52 -3.66 4.79
N GLU A 64 -4.13 -4.63 4.09
CA GLU A 64 -4.39 -4.55 2.65
C GLU A 64 -5.25 -3.35 2.29
N ALA A 65 -6.36 -3.13 3.01
CA ALA A 65 -7.22 -1.97 2.82
C ALA A 65 -6.49 -0.65 3.10
N THR A 66 -5.66 -0.58 4.15
CA THR A 66 -4.90 0.65 4.48
C THR A 66 -4.01 1.07 3.32
N ILE A 67 -3.22 0.14 2.75
CA ILE A 67 -2.34 0.43 1.61
C ILE A 67 -3.16 0.82 0.38
N ARG A 68 -4.19 0.03 0.07
CA ARG A 68 -5.01 0.21 -1.14
C ARG A 68 -5.79 1.51 -1.13
N LEU A 69 -6.45 1.83 -0.01
CA LEU A 69 -7.18 3.09 0.14
C LEU A 69 -6.23 4.29 0.17
N THR A 70 -5.00 4.15 0.69
CA THR A 70 -3.98 5.21 0.58
C THR A 70 -3.61 5.48 -0.88
N ILE A 71 -3.41 4.44 -1.67
CA ILE A 71 -3.14 4.58 -3.12
C ILE A 71 -4.35 5.22 -3.82
N LEU A 72 -5.57 4.79 -3.50
CA LEU A 72 -6.79 5.39 -4.04
C LEU A 72 -6.92 6.87 -3.65
N ASN A 73 -6.61 7.25 -2.41
CA ASN A 73 -6.63 8.64 -1.96
C ASN A 73 -5.63 9.50 -2.75
N LEU A 74 -4.41 8.98 -2.99
CA LEU A 74 -3.40 9.68 -3.80
C LEU A 74 -3.84 9.83 -5.27
N ILE A 75 -4.55 8.84 -5.82
CA ILE A 75 -5.14 8.93 -7.16
C ILE A 75 -6.28 9.97 -7.18
N ASN A 76 -7.18 9.92 -6.18
CA ASN A 76 -8.34 10.82 -6.06
C ASN A 76 -7.92 12.29 -5.95
N ASN A 77 -6.83 12.53 -5.24
CA ASN A 77 -6.24 13.87 -5.05
C ASN A 77 -5.34 14.30 -6.24
N GLY A 78 -5.26 13.52 -7.32
CA GLY A 78 -4.44 13.87 -8.49
C GLY A 78 -2.93 13.88 -8.24
N VAL A 79 -2.46 13.29 -7.14
CA VAL A 79 -1.03 13.23 -6.80
C VAL A 79 -0.32 12.20 -7.67
N ILE A 80 -0.99 11.07 -7.93
CA ILE A 80 -0.48 10.00 -8.79
C ILE A 80 -1.50 9.57 -9.84
N GLU A 81 -1.00 9.11 -10.98
CA GLU A 81 -1.76 8.43 -12.02
C GLU A 81 -1.36 6.96 -12.11
N VAL A 82 -2.30 6.11 -12.51
CA VAL A 82 -2.03 4.70 -12.81
C VAL A 82 -1.79 4.54 -14.30
N VAL A 83 -0.62 4.01 -14.66
CA VAL A 83 -0.28 3.72 -16.05
C VAL A 83 -0.18 2.20 -16.22
N LYS A 84 -1.05 1.66 -17.07
CA LYS A 84 -1.01 0.28 -17.51
C LYS A 84 0.04 0.12 -18.59
N VAL A 85 0.83 -0.94 -18.49
CA VAL A 85 1.93 -1.20 -19.41
C VAL A 85 1.91 -2.62 -19.92
N LEU A 86 2.39 -2.82 -21.14
CA LEU A 86 2.70 -4.14 -21.68
C LEU A 86 4.21 -4.27 -21.80
N ASP A 87 4.81 -5.05 -20.91
CA ASP A 87 6.24 -5.35 -20.96
C ASP A 87 6.45 -6.66 -21.73
N SER A 88 7.43 -6.68 -22.64
CA SER A 88 8.00 -7.93 -23.14
C SER A 88 9.25 -8.31 -22.39
N LYS A 89 9.35 -9.59 -22.03
CA LYS A 89 10.57 -10.20 -21.51
C LYS A 89 11.09 -11.20 -22.53
N THR A 90 12.36 -11.10 -22.86
CA THR A 90 13.04 -12.05 -23.72
C THR A 90 14.17 -12.73 -22.98
N TYR A 91 14.26 -14.05 -23.10
CA TYR A 91 15.28 -14.89 -22.48
C TYR A 91 16.08 -15.64 -23.54
N PHE A 92 17.27 -16.13 -23.16
CA PHE A 92 18.13 -17.00 -23.99
C PHE A 92 18.30 -16.49 -25.42
N PHE A 93 18.96 -15.33 -25.56
CA PHE A 93 19.24 -14.74 -26.87
C PHE A 93 17.98 -14.49 -27.73
N LYS A 94 16.87 -14.10 -27.07
CA LYS A 94 15.57 -13.80 -27.71
C LYS A 94 14.79 -15.01 -28.24
N LEU A 95 15.16 -16.23 -27.86
CA LEU A 95 14.43 -17.45 -28.22
C LEU A 95 13.04 -17.50 -27.57
N PHE A 96 12.94 -17.10 -26.31
CA PHE A 96 11.67 -17.12 -25.57
C PHE A 96 11.22 -15.69 -25.32
N LYS A 97 10.05 -15.33 -25.85
CA LYS A 97 9.42 -14.02 -25.65
C LYS A 97 8.10 -14.20 -24.94
N SER A 98 7.94 -13.51 -23.82
CA SER A 98 6.69 -13.43 -23.08
C SER A 98 6.23 -11.98 -22.95
N TYR A 99 4.91 -11.79 -22.86
CA TYR A 99 4.28 -10.49 -22.70
C TYR A 99 3.50 -10.48 -21.39
N HIS A 100 3.72 -9.45 -20.58
CA HIS A 100 3.13 -9.35 -19.26
C HIS A 100 2.50 -7.97 -19.10
N PRO A 101 1.16 -7.89 -18.93
CA PRO A 101 0.54 -6.64 -18.52
C PRO A 101 0.94 -6.33 -17.08
N ASN A 102 1.20 -5.06 -16.80
CA ASN A 102 1.55 -4.58 -15.48
C ASN A 102 1.07 -3.14 -15.27
N TYR A 103 1.33 -2.58 -14.11
CA TYR A 103 1.03 -1.19 -13.80
C TYR A 103 2.20 -0.52 -13.10
N TYR A 104 2.35 0.77 -13.31
CA TYR A 104 3.22 1.62 -12.52
C TYR A 104 2.52 2.93 -12.17
N PHE A 105 3.03 3.62 -11.15
CA PHE A 105 2.48 4.89 -10.70
C PHE A 105 3.31 6.04 -11.23
N LYS A 106 2.67 6.99 -11.91
CA LYS A 106 3.30 8.23 -12.35
C LYS A 106 2.94 9.35 -11.39
N ILE A 107 3.93 10.12 -10.93
CA ILE A 107 3.68 11.31 -10.09
C ILE A 107 3.29 12.48 -10.98
N ILE A 108 2.20 13.17 -10.62
CA ILE A 108 1.66 14.31 -11.36
C ILE A 108 1.82 15.60 -10.56
N ASP A 109 1.45 15.59 -9.28
CA ASP A 109 1.59 16.73 -8.39
C ASP A 109 2.61 16.46 -7.26
N LEU A 110 3.36 17.50 -6.91
CA LEU A 110 4.28 17.54 -5.77
C LEU A 110 3.59 18.04 -4.49
N GLN A 111 2.35 18.53 -4.56
CA GLN A 111 1.56 18.87 -3.38
C GLN A 111 1.20 17.59 -2.62
N VAL A 112 2.07 17.24 -1.67
CA VAL A 112 1.90 16.04 -0.87
C VAL A 112 0.84 16.31 0.20
N ASP A 113 -0.09 15.36 0.30
CA ASP A 113 -0.99 15.16 1.44
C ASP A 113 -0.29 15.42 2.79
N LYS A 114 -1.02 15.94 3.79
CA LYS A 114 -0.49 16.19 5.14
C LYS A 114 -0.34 14.90 5.96
N ASP A 115 -1.03 13.84 5.54
CA ASP A 115 -0.98 12.55 6.20
C ASP A 115 0.42 11.93 6.11
N TRP A 116 0.95 11.47 7.25
CA TRP A 116 2.30 10.91 7.28
C TRP A 116 2.43 9.66 6.41
N PHE A 117 1.41 8.79 6.42
CA PHE A 117 1.45 7.55 5.67
C PHE A 117 1.33 7.82 4.16
N SER A 118 0.43 8.71 3.73
CA SER A 118 0.38 9.20 2.33
C SER A 118 1.72 9.76 1.87
N VAL A 119 2.36 10.62 2.67
CA VAL A 119 3.69 11.19 2.35
C VAL A 119 4.73 10.09 2.18
N MET A 120 4.72 9.07 3.04
CA MET A 120 5.65 7.95 2.96
C MET A 120 5.41 7.12 1.69
N VAL A 121 4.16 6.81 1.36
CA VAL A 121 3.78 6.08 0.13
C VAL A 121 4.20 6.87 -1.11
N TYR A 122 3.89 8.17 -1.16
CA TYR A 122 4.31 9.06 -2.24
C TYR A 122 5.83 9.08 -2.45
N LYS A 123 6.61 9.29 -1.37
CA LYS A 123 8.08 9.29 -1.45
C LYS A 123 8.61 7.95 -1.96
N THR A 124 7.97 6.86 -1.55
CA THR A 124 8.32 5.51 -1.99
C THR A 124 8.05 5.30 -3.47
N ILE A 125 6.91 5.79 -3.98
CA ILE A 125 6.61 5.80 -5.41
C ILE A 125 7.69 6.58 -6.17
N ASN A 126 8.06 7.78 -5.69
CA ASN A 126 9.10 8.59 -6.33
C ASN A 126 10.47 7.91 -6.36
N GLU A 127 10.83 7.20 -5.29
CA GLU A 127 12.08 6.42 -5.23
C GLU A 127 12.06 5.26 -6.22
N VAL A 128 10.97 4.50 -6.28
CA VAL A 128 10.84 3.34 -7.18
C VAL A 128 10.77 3.79 -8.65
N ASN A 129 10.19 4.95 -8.96
CA ASN A 129 10.18 5.52 -10.31
C ASN A 129 11.57 5.83 -10.89
N ARG A 130 12.64 5.77 -10.08
CA ARG A 130 14.03 5.92 -10.54
C ARG A 130 14.63 4.64 -11.08
N THR A 131 13.95 3.49 -10.95
CA THR A 131 14.40 2.21 -11.50
C THR A 131 13.93 2.03 -12.94
N ASP A 132 14.60 1.14 -13.67
CA ASP A 132 14.17 0.79 -15.04
C ASP A 132 12.95 -0.13 -15.00
N TYR A 133 11.86 0.31 -15.63
CA TYR A 133 10.61 -0.43 -15.77
C TYR A 133 10.00 -0.89 -14.43
N PRO A 134 9.69 0.06 -13.52
CA PRO A 134 9.12 -0.28 -12.22
C PRO A 134 7.76 -0.94 -12.39
N ASP A 135 7.39 -1.79 -11.42
CA ASP A 135 6.08 -2.42 -11.38
C ASP A 135 5.39 -2.42 -10.01
N LEU A 136 4.13 -2.85 -9.96
CA LEU A 136 3.34 -2.90 -8.72
C LEU A 136 4.02 -3.67 -7.58
N TYR A 137 4.78 -4.73 -7.87
CA TYR A 137 5.47 -5.45 -6.81
C TYR A 137 6.55 -4.57 -6.17
N ASP A 138 7.34 -3.85 -6.98
CA ASP A 138 8.41 -2.98 -6.47
C ASP A 138 7.88 -1.91 -5.52
N TYR A 139 6.76 -1.25 -5.87
CA TYR A 139 6.14 -0.24 -5.00
C TYR A 139 5.67 -0.83 -3.68
N ILE A 140 4.92 -1.93 -3.74
CA ILE A 140 4.26 -2.50 -2.59
C ILE A 140 5.27 -3.15 -1.63
N ASP A 141 6.26 -3.85 -2.17
CA ASP A 141 7.34 -4.43 -1.37
C ASP A 141 8.13 -3.34 -0.63
N LYS A 142 8.44 -2.23 -1.32
CA LYS A 142 9.15 -1.08 -0.73
C LYS A 142 8.29 -0.35 0.33
N ILE A 143 6.99 -0.17 0.10
CA ILE A 143 6.05 0.45 1.05
C ILE A 143 5.98 -0.37 2.35
N ILE A 144 5.74 -1.68 2.23
CA ILE A 144 5.67 -2.57 3.40
C ILE A 144 7.03 -2.61 4.10
N GLY A 145 8.11 -2.73 3.33
CA GLY A 145 9.48 -2.73 3.82
C GLY A 145 9.88 -1.51 4.65
N LYS A 146 9.38 -0.31 4.31
CA LYS A 146 9.65 0.90 5.10
C LYS A 146 8.94 0.93 6.45
N ILE A 147 7.85 0.17 6.63
CA ILE A 147 7.09 0.13 7.88
C ILE A 147 7.60 -0.96 8.81
N ILE A 148 7.78 -2.18 8.29
CA ILE A 148 8.15 -3.35 9.10
C ILE A 148 9.60 -3.80 8.90
N ASN A 149 10.43 -3.06 8.17
CA ASN A 149 11.80 -3.46 7.78
C ASN A 149 11.80 -4.71 6.87
N ASN A 150 12.75 -4.78 5.93
CA ASN A 150 12.88 -5.90 5.00
C ASN A 150 13.51 -7.15 5.62
N GLN A 151 14.13 -7.03 6.80
CA GLN A 151 14.91 -8.11 7.43
C GLN A 151 14.27 -8.68 8.69
N ALA A 152 13.13 -8.16 9.13
CA ALA A 152 12.51 -8.60 10.37
C ALA A 152 11.48 -9.71 10.10
N ASN A 153 11.69 -10.86 10.73
CA ASN A 153 10.75 -11.97 10.72
C ASN A 153 9.61 -11.68 11.69
N TYR A 154 8.38 -11.63 11.18
CA TYR A 154 7.19 -11.46 12.01
C TYR A 154 6.28 -12.66 11.83
N ASN A 155 5.81 -13.23 12.94
CA ASN A 155 4.76 -14.26 12.93
C ASN A 155 3.43 -13.76 12.32
N ASN A 156 3.23 -12.44 12.28
CA ASN A 156 2.11 -11.80 11.60
C ASN A 156 2.54 -10.42 11.06
N PRO A 157 3.03 -10.34 9.82
CA PRO A 157 3.55 -9.09 9.25
C PRO A 157 2.47 -8.03 9.07
N SER A 158 1.22 -8.41 8.78
CA SER A 158 0.10 -7.45 8.67
C SER A 158 -0.23 -6.79 10.02
N LYS A 159 -0.22 -7.56 11.11
CA LYS A 159 -0.38 -7.04 12.48
C LYS A 159 0.78 -6.11 12.82
N ALA A 160 2.02 -6.53 12.57
CA ALA A 160 3.20 -5.71 12.81
C ALA A 160 3.13 -4.38 12.05
N PHE A 161 2.69 -4.42 10.78
CA PHE A 161 2.53 -3.25 9.93
C PHE A 161 1.57 -2.23 10.52
N LEU A 162 0.37 -2.66 10.90
CA LEU A 162 -0.64 -1.78 11.50
C LEU A 162 -0.20 -1.23 12.86
N ILE A 163 0.47 -2.04 13.70
CA ILE A 163 1.00 -1.58 14.99
C ILE A 163 2.07 -0.50 14.81
N GLN A 164 2.97 -0.66 13.83
CA GLN A 164 4.01 0.34 13.59
C GLN A 164 3.42 1.65 13.09
N ILE A 165 2.41 1.60 12.22
CA ILE A 165 1.63 2.78 11.83
C ILE A 165 1.04 3.43 13.08
N LEU A 166 0.26 2.70 13.89
CA LEU A 166 -0.36 3.25 15.11
C LEU A 166 0.66 3.90 16.05
N ARG A 167 1.84 3.27 16.27
CA ARG A 167 2.92 3.84 17.09
C ARG A 167 3.47 5.16 16.57
N ILE A 168 3.42 5.39 15.26
CA ILE A 168 3.88 6.65 14.66
C ILE A 168 2.81 7.72 14.85
N TYR A 169 1.54 7.37 14.65
CA TYR A 169 0.43 8.31 14.87
C TYR A 169 0.26 8.70 16.33
N THR A 170 0.44 7.78 17.29
CA THR A 170 0.35 8.12 18.74
C THR A 170 1.45 9.08 19.20
N LYS A 171 2.59 9.12 18.50
CA LYS A 171 3.64 10.13 18.74
C LYS A 171 3.27 11.49 18.16
N LYS A 172 2.52 11.53 17.06
CA LYS A 172 2.14 12.75 16.34
C LYS A 172 0.88 13.39 16.93
N PHE A 173 -0.07 12.59 17.39
CA PHE A 173 -1.39 13.03 17.81
C PHE A 173 -1.65 12.67 19.28
N LYS A 174 -1.77 13.70 20.12
CA LYS A 174 -2.01 13.54 21.56
C LYS A 174 -3.35 12.86 21.88
N TRP A 175 -4.32 12.97 20.98
CA TRP A 175 -5.64 12.37 21.11
C TRP A 175 -5.68 10.87 20.76
N ILE A 176 -4.54 10.28 20.38
CA ILE A 176 -4.38 8.84 20.17
C ILE A 176 -3.35 8.31 21.17
N GLU A 177 -3.77 7.38 22.02
CA GLU A 177 -2.89 6.73 22.99
C GLU A 177 -2.85 5.22 22.73
N LEU A 178 -1.64 4.66 22.70
CA LEU A 178 -1.43 3.21 22.64
C LEU A 178 -0.88 2.73 23.98
N ILE A 179 -1.78 2.26 24.84
CA ILE A 179 -1.43 1.78 26.17
C ILE A 179 -0.90 0.36 26.07
N LYS A 180 0.36 0.20 26.46
CA LYS A 180 1.01 -1.11 26.53
C LYS A 180 0.89 -1.68 27.95
N THR A 181 0.25 -2.83 28.08
CA THR A 181 0.18 -3.58 29.35
C THR A 181 1.02 -4.85 29.24
N LYS A 182 1.73 -5.18 30.32
CA LYS A 182 2.55 -6.40 30.40
C LYS A 182 1.77 -7.49 31.13
N LYS A 183 1.67 -8.67 30.55
CA LYS A 183 1.09 -9.88 31.17
C LYS A 183 2.17 -10.94 31.41
N LEU A 184 1.84 -11.92 32.26
CA LEU A 184 2.70 -13.08 32.56
C LEU A 184 4.13 -12.67 32.93
N LEU A 185 4.28 -11.86 33.99
CA LEU A 185 5.57 -11.35 34.48
C LEU A 185 6.39 -10.57 33.42
N GLY A 186 5.72 -9.99 32.41
CA GLY A 186 6.37 -9.17 31.39
C GLY A 186 6.83 -9.91 30.14
N LEU A 187 6.49 -11.19 30.00
CA LEU A 187 6.76 -11.97 28.80
C LEU A 187 5.79 -11.66 27.65
N ILE A 188 4.63 -11.07 27.96
CA ILE A 188 3.59 -10.78 26.98
C ILE A 188 3.25 -9.30 26.99
N ASP A 189 3.22 -8.73 25.79
CA ASP A 189 2.75 -7.37 25.58
C ASP A 189 1.31 -7.39 25.02
N ASP A 190 0.42 -6.74 25.74
CA ASP A 190 -0.92 -6.37 25.29
C ASP A 190 -0.95 -4.86 25.02
N PHE A 191 -1.80 -4.46 24.09
CA PHE A 191 -1.96 -3.10 23.64
C PHE A 191 -3.44 -2.75 23.63
N ASN A 192 -3.77 -1.56 24.13
CA ASN A 192 -5.09 -0.98 24.09
C ASN A 192 -5.00 0.39 23.43
N LEU A 193 -5.78 0.59 22.37
CA LEU A 193 -5.90 1.87 21.69
C LEU A 193 -6.99 2.71 22.37
N LYS A 194 -6.61 3.90 22.84
CA LYS A 194 -7.56 4.94 23.25
C LYS A 194 -7.52 6.08 22.24
N VAL A 195 -8.70 6.57 21.89
CA VAL A 195 -8.91 7.66 20.95
C VAL A 195 -9.93 8.59 21.58
N GLU A 196 -9.65 9.89 21.61
CA GLU A 196 -10.64 10.86 22.10
C GLU A 196 -11.91 10.80 21.23
N ASP A 197 -13.07 10.66 21.88
CA ASP A 197 -14.34 10.33 21.21
C ASP A 197 -14.73 11.36 20.13
N ILE A 198 -14.34 12.63 20.30
CA ILE A 198 -14.66 13.71 19.36
C ILE A 198 -14.06 13.51 17.95
N TYR A 199 -12.96 12.75 17.82
CA TYR A 199 -12.30 12.52 16.54
C TYR A 199 -12.81 11.27 15.81
N ILE A 200 -13.46 10.34 16.53
CA ILE A 200 -13.91 9.06 15.97
C ILE A 200 -14.87 9.26 14.79
N PRO A 201 -15.94 10.08 14.90
CA PRO A 201 -16.89 10.25 13.80
C PRO A 201 -16.22 10.82 12.54
N ARG A 202 -15.35 11.82 12.70
CA ARG A 202 -14.62 12.46 11.59
C ARG A 202 -13.80 11.44 10.80
N ILE A 203 -12.98 10.65 11.51
CA ILE A 203 -12.10 9.64 10.89
C ILE A 203 -12.94 8.55 10.21
N SER A 204 -13.98 8.06 10.91
CA SER A 204 -14.86 7.02 10.38
C SER A 204 -15.58 7.46 9.09
N MET A 205 -16.09 8.70 9.07
CA MET A 205 -16.75 9.27 7.89
C MET A 205 -15.80 9.39 6.69
N GLN A 206 -14.57 9.90 6.88
CA GLN A 206 -13.60 10.03 5.79
C GLN A 206 -13.27 8.67 5.15
N HIS A 207 -13.02 7.64 5.96
CA HIS A 207 -12.73 6.31 5.43
C HIS A 207 -13.95 5.64 4.80
N LYS A 208 -15.16 5.89 5.34
CA LYS A 208 -16.39 5.42 4.72
C LYS A 208 -16.57 6.00 3.33
N SER A 209 -16.44 7.33 3.17
CA SER A 209 -16.54 7.99 1.87
C SER A 209 -15.55 7.42 0.84
N LEU A 210 -14.31 7.19 1.24
CA LEU A 210 -13.29 6.61 0.35
C LEU A 210 -13.58 5.13 0.01
N THR A 211 -14.12 4.37 0.96
CA THR A 211 -14.55 2.98 0.74
C THR A 211 -15.76 2.93 -0.20
N ASP A 212 -16.70 3.87 -0.09
CA ASP A 212 -17.85 3.97 -0.99
C ASP A 212 -17.41 4.30 -2.42
N ILE A 213 -16.42 5.19 -2.61
CA ILE A 213 -15.77 5.41 -3.91
C ILE A 213 -15.15 4.13 -4.46
N GLU A 214 -14.33 3.43 -3.65
CA GLU A 214 -13.70 2.17 -4.07
C GLU A 214 -14.75 1.17 -4.56
N ASN A 215 -15.84 1.01 -3.81
CA ASN A 215 -16.94 0.13 -4.16
C ASN A 215 -17.67 0.55 -5.44
N ASN A 216 -17.89 1.85 -5.65
CA ASN A 216 -18.51 2.37 -6.87
C ASN A 216 -17.61 2.11 -8.09
N LEU A 217 -16.31 2.39 -7.98
CA LEU A 217 -15.34 2.10 -9.04
C LEU A 217 -15.27 0.61 -9.37
N LEU A 218 -15.30 -0.27 -8.37
CA LEU A 218 -15.32 -1.72 -8.58
C LEU A 218 -16.56 -2.22 -9.35
N ARG A 219 -17.69 -1.52 -9.21
CA ARG A 219 -18.95 -1.85 -9.89
C ARG A 219 -19.01 -1.28 -11.30
N GLN A 220 -18.55 -0.04 -11.47
CA GLN A 220 -18.79 0.75 -12.68
C GLN A 220 -17.59 0.81 -13.63
N ASN A 221 -16.35 0.68 -13.13
CA ASN A 221 -15.14 0.84 -13.92
C ASN A 221 -14.38 -0.50 -14.08
N LYS A 222 -14.39 -1.04 -15.30
CA LYS A 222 -13.76 -2.34 -15.62
C LYS A 222 -12.25 -2.30 -15.44
N ASP A 223 -11.59 -1.23 -15.85
CA ASP A 223 -10.13 -1.11 -15.76
C ASP A 223 -9.68 -0.98 -14.32
N TYR A 224 -10.39 -0.20 -13.51
CA TYR A 224 -10.17 -0.13 -12.07
C TYR A 224 -10.32 -1.51 -11.42
N LYS A 225 -11.34 -2.30 -11.79
CA LYS A 225 -11.52 -3.65 -11.26
C LYS A 225 -10.35 -4.58 -11.57
N VAL A 226 -9.76 -4.48 -12.75
CA VAL A 226 -8.56 -5.28 -13.12
C VAL A 226 -7.34 -4.78 -12.37
N PHE A 227 -7.12 -3.47 -12.31
CA PHE A 227 -6.05 -2.84 -11.55
C PHE A 227 -6.13 -3.20 -10.06
N TYR A 228 -7.30 -3.05 -9.44
CA TYR A 228 -7.58 -3.41 -8.05
C TYR A 228 -7.17 -4.86 -7.75
N LYS A 229 -7.55 -5.80 -8.62
CA LYS A 229 -7.19 -7.22 -8.45
C LYS A 229 -5.67 -7.42 -8.51
N ALA A 230 -5.00 -6.77 -9.46
CA ALA A 230 -3.55 -6.84 -9.58
C ALA A 230 -2.86 -6.26 -8.34
N LEU A 231 -3.30 -5.08 -7.89
CA LEU A 231 -2.81 -4.41 -6.69
C LEU A 231 -3.02 -5.29 -5.44
N ASN A 232 -4.24 -5.77 -5.19
CA ASN A 232 -4.53 -6.61 -4.03
C ASN A 232 -3.70 -7.90 -4.03
N THR A 233 -3.53 -8.52 -5.20
CA THR A 233 -2.68 -9.71 -5.36
C THR A 233 -1.23 -9.40 -4.95
N LYS A 234 -0.68 -8.25 -5.35
CA LYS A 234 0.70 -7.86 -4.96
C LYS A 234 0.82 -7.56 -3.48
N ILE A 235 -0.15 -6.88 -2.87
CA ILE A 235 -0.15 -6.62 -1.41
C ILE A 235 -0.22 -7.93 -0.63
N SER A 236 -1.19 -8.78 -0.95
CA SER A 236 -1.33 -10.12 -0.38
C SER A 236 -0.03 -10.93 -0.49
N TYR A 237 0.57 -10.97 -1.69
CA TYR A 237 1.82 -11.70 -1.92
C TYR A 237 2.96 -11.16 -1.05
N CYS A 238 3.13 -9.84 -0.96
CA CYS A 238 4.21 -9.23 -0.17
C CYS A 238 4.09 -9.49 1.34
N PHE A 239 2.87 -9.52 1.88
CA PHE A 239 2.66 -9.94 3.27
C PHE A 239 2.88 -11.44 3.46
N SER A 240 2.37 -12.29 2.56
CA SER A 240 2.55 -13.75 2.65
C SER A 240 4.02 -14.17 2.54
N LYS A 241 4.80 -13.54 1.66
CA LYS A 241 6.23 -13.80 1.52
C LYS A 241 6.98 -13.61 2.85
N ARG A 242 6.72 -12.49 3.55
CA ARG A 242 7.33 -12.16 4.84
C ARG A 242 6.89 -13.07 5.99
N ASN A 243 5.82 -13.84 5.80
CA ASN A 243 5.38 -14.84 6.77
C ASN A 243 6.07 -16.20 6.57
N ASN A 244 6.50 -16.49 5.33
CA ASN A 244 7.04 -17.79 4.92
C ASN A 244 8.58 -17.85 4.94
N ASP A 245 9.28 -16.73 5.12
CA ASP A 245 10.73 -16.69 5.32
C ASP A 245 11.14 -17.13 6.76
N ASN A 246 10.33 -17.98 7.40
CA ASN A 246 10.52 -18.57 8.74
C ASN A 246 10.95 -20.03 8.66
#